data_AF-A0AAW1MI11-F1
#
_entry.id   AF-A0AAW1MI11-F1
#
_cell.length_a   1.000
_cell.length_b   1.000
_cell.length_c   1.000
_cell.angle_alpha   90.00
_cell.angle_beta   90.00
_cell.angle_gamma   90.00
#
_symmetry.space_group_name_H-M   'P 1'
#
loop_
_entity.id
_entity.type
_entity.pdbx_description
1 polymer ?
#
loop_
_entity_poly.entity_id
_entity_poly.type
_entity_poly.pdbx_seq_one_letter_code
_entity_poly.pdbx_strand_id
1 'polypeptide(L)'
;MYYKLQITDNDYKNGVLVSALADHYAQKIAFSDSQLQKESLPKIEKRLFGNHVLELIKQDLSKMLWQDVVSIQDVNSSYAKFNDILMSIINKHSKRRITTAADSTKAWLTPEIRRQTLIKRQLYEGVVSGRICKNIYKHFCDILKNQINESKKKVHSDYIENSHNKMKATWKIVNEIQGRKKQRDSKLNDFIN
;
A
#
# COMPACT_ATOMS: atom_id res chain seq x y z
N MET A 1 12.38 -12.54 18.47
CA MET A 1 12.49 -13.97 18.13
C MET A 1 13.66 -14.09 17.17
N TYR A 2 14.82 -14.57 17.64
CA TYR A 2 16.03 -14.71 16.82
C TYR A 2 16.15 -16.17 16.39
N TYR A 3 16.17 -16.43 15.08
CA TYR A 3 16.41 -17.76 14.54
C TYR A 3 17.90 -17.93 14.23
N LYS A 4 18.49 -19.03 14.70
CA LYS A 4 19.87 -19.45 14.42
C LYS A 4 19.81 -20.37 13.21
N LEU A 5 20.15 -19.86 12.03
CA LEU A 5 20.23 -20.67 10.81
C LEU A 5 21.52 -21.50 10.85
N GLN A 6 21.41 -22.83 10.91
CA GLN A 6 22.50 -23.74 10.61
C GLN A 6 22.48 -23.98 9.10
N ILE A 7 23.52 -23.54 8.39
CA ILE A 7 23.67 -23.69 6.94
C ILE A 7 24.66 -24.83 6.70
N THR A 8 24.28 -25.85 5.93
CA THR A 8 25.17 -26.91 5.42
C THR A 8 25.44 -26.71 3.92
N ASP A 9 26.56 -27.25 3.43
CA ASP A 9 27.16 -26.91 2.11
C ASP A 9 26.32 -27.23 0.85
N ASN A 10 25.18 -27.90 0.98
CA ASN A 10 24.34 -28.32 -0.15
C ASN A 10 23.08 -27.47 -0.40
N ASP A 11 22.77 -26.51 0.48
CA ASP A 11 21.47 -25.82 0.47
C ASP A 11 21.47 -24.46 -0.23
N TYR A 12 22.60 -24.05 -0.82
CA TYR A 12 22.72 -22.75 -1.46
C TYR A 12 23.47 -22.79 -2.79
N LYS A 13 23.03 -21.93 -3.71
CA LYS A 13 23.70 -21.61 -4.97
C LYS A 13 24.31 -20.23 -4.85
N ASN A 14 25.63 -20.15 -4.95
CA ASN A 14 26.30 -18.87 -5.04
C ASN A 14 26.35 -18.37 -6.50
N GLY A 15 26.63 -17.09 -6.67
CA GLY A 15 26.91 -16.52 -7.97
C GLY A 15 27.33 -15.07 -7.85
N VAL A 16 27.83 -14.53 -8.96
CA VAL A 16 28.21 -13.13 -9.05
C VAL A 16 27.07 -12.35 -9.69
N LEU A 17 26.61 -11.31 -9.00
CA LEU A 17 25.67 -10.32 -9.52
C LEU A 17 26.46 -9.15 -10.08
N VAL A 18 26.64 -9.15 -11.39
CA VAL A 18 27.16 -8.01 -12.12
C VAL A 18 26.07 -6.95 -12.18
N SER A 19 26.33 -5.81 -11.54
CA SER A 19 25.38 -4.71 -11.38
C SER A 19 26.00 -3.40 -11.85
N ALA A 20 25.17 -2.56 -12.46
CA ALA A 20 25.49 -1.19 -12.87
C ALA A 20 25.61 -0.18 -11.71
N LEU A 21 25.09 -0.57 -10.55
CA LEU A 21 24.82 0.34 -9.43
C LEU A 21 26.01 0.47 -8.48
N ALA A 22 26.96 -0.45 -8.58
CA ALA A 22 28.20 -0.46 -7.81
C ALA A 22 29.37 -0.65 -8.77
N ASP A 23 30.50 -0.06 -8.43
CA ASP A 23 31.81 -0.26 -9.07
C ASP A 23 32.42 -1.64 -8.80
N HIS A 24 31.80 -2.41 -7.89
CA HIS A 24 32.18 -3.78 -7.57
C HIS A 24 31.06 -4.79 -7.88
N TYR A 25 31.48 -6.02 -8.16
CA TYR A 25 30.55 -7.13 -8.33
C TYR A 25 29.95 -7.55 -6.98
N ALA A 26 28.63 -7.60 -6.90
CA ALA A 26 27.94 -8.10 -5.73
C ALA A 26 27.95 -9.63 -5.73
N GLN A 27 28.10 -10.25 -4.57
CA GLN A 27 27.87 -11.70 -4.45
C GLN A 27 26.39 -11.95 -4.18
N LYS A 28 25.81 -12.92 -4.90
CA LYS A 28 24.48 -13.46 -4.63
C LYS A 28 24.60 -14.85 -4.05
N ILE A 29 23.81 -15.13 -3.03
CA ILE A 29 23.61 -16.45 -2.46
C ILE A 29 22.11 -16.73 -2.54
N ALA A 30 21.74 -17.82 -3.19
CA ALA A 30 20.37 -18.25 -3.38
C ALA A 30 20.17 -19.57 -2.63
N PHE A 31 19.37 -19.55 -1.58
CA PHE A 31 19.03 -20.75 -0.83
C PHE A 31 17.94 -21.52 -1.56
N SER A 32 18.10 -22.84 -1.69
CA SER A 32 17.07 -23.72 -2.27
C SER A 32 16.14 -24.16 -1.15
N ASP A 33 15.23 -23.28 -0.76
CA ASP A 33 14.30 -23.58 0.33
C ASP A 33 13.06 -24.29 -0.22
N SER A 34 12.96 -25.60 0.03
CA SER A 34 11.77 -26.40 -0.27
C SER A 34 10.62 -26.18 0.73
N GLN A 35 10.82 -25.33 1.76
CA GLN A 35 9.88 -25.10 2.86
C GLN A 35 9.49 -23.63 3.07
N LEU A 36 9.83 -22.70 2.17
CA LEU A 36 9.18 -21.38 2.14
C LEU A 36 7.72 -21.56 1.70
N GLN A 37 6.86 -22.01 2.60
CA GLN A 37 5.44 -21.64 2.53
C GLN A 37 5.42 -20.12 2.54
N LYS A 38 5.13 -19.54 1.38
CA LYS A 38 4.95 -18.11 1.23
C LYS A 38 3.79 -17.73 2.15
N GLU A 39 4.08 -17.31 3.38
CA GLU A 39 3.07 -16.79 4.29
C GLU A 39 2.34 -15.70 3.50
N SER A 40 1.09 -15.98 3.13
CA SER A 40 0.31 -15.02 2.38
C SER A 40 0.26 -13.76 3.23
N LEU A 41 0.65 -12.62 2.66
CA LEU A 41 0.57 -11.33 3.37
C LEU A 41 -0.76 -11.26 4.11
N PRO A 42 -0.77 -10.84 5.39
CA PRO A 42 -1.99 -10.83 6.19
C PRO A 42 -3.05 -10.06 5.42
N LYS A 43 -4.14 -10.76 5.09
CA LYS A 43 -5.31 -10.18 4.44
C LYS A 43 -5.95 -9.25 5.47
N ILE A 44 -5.85 -7.94 5.25
CA ILE A 44 -6.50 -6.97 6.12
C ILE A 44 -7.88 -6.68 5.54
N GLU A 45 -8.92 -7.11 6.25
CA GLU A 45 -10.28 -6.66 5.98
C GLU A 45 -10.43 -5.20 6.42
N LYS A 46 -10.78 -4.33 5.47
CA LYS A 46 -11.08 -2.93 5.75
C LYS A 46 -12.47 -2.57 5.23
N ARG A 47 -13.13 -1.66 5.95
CA ARG A 47 -14.35 -0.99 5.48
C ARG A 47 -14.00 0.44 5.09
N LEU A 48 -14.64 0.93 4.02
CA LEU A 48 -14.44 2.30 3.53
C LEU A 48 -15.67 3.12 3.91
N PHE A 49 -15.48 4.06 4.83
CA PHE A 49 -16.49 5.03 5.25
C PHE A 49 -16.24 6.37 4.56
N GLY A 50 -16.57 6.45 3.27
CA GLY A 50 -16.58 7.72 2.55
C GLY A 50 -17.77 8.60 2.98
N ASN A 51 -17.71 9.91 2.72
CA ASN A 51 -18.76 10.86 3.11
C ASN A 51 -20.16 10.43 2.63
N HIS A 52 -20.29 10.02 1.37
CA HIS A 52 -21.55 9.52 0.81
C HIS A 52 -22.08 8.26 1.53
N VAL A 53 -21.20 7.31 1.85
CA VAL A 53 -21.57 6.09 2.62
C VAL A 53 -22.05 6.46 4.01
N LEU A 54 -21.39 7.42 4.66
CA LEU A 54 -21.80 7.92 5.98
C LEU A 54 -23.16 8.64 5.93
N GLU A 55 -23.46 9.40 4.88
CA GLU A 55 -24.76 10.02 4.68
C GLU A 55 -25.88 8.97 4.52
N LEU A 56 -25.64 7.93 3.72
CA LEU A 56 -26.60 6.82 3.56
C LEU A 56 -26.84 6.07 4.89
N ILE A 57 -25.78 5.82 5.66
CA ILE A 57 -25.90 5.21 6.99
C ILE A 57 -26.72 6.10 7.92
N LYS A 58 -26.46 7.41 7.96
CA LYS A 58 -27.23 8.36 8.77
C LYS A 58 -28.70 8.37 8.38
N GLN A 59 -28.99 8.39 7.07
CA GLN A 59 -30.34 8.42 6.54
C GLN A 59 -31.13 7.15 6.89
N ASP A 60 -30.48 5.98 6.86
CA ASP A 60 -31.14 4.73 7.24
C ASP A 60 -31.31 4.62 8.76
N LEU A 61 -30.32 5.05 9.55
CA LEU A 61 -30.44 5.11 11.01
C LEU A 61 -31.58 6.05 11.46
N SER A 62 -31.78 7.18 10.77
CA SER A 62 -32.87 8.10 11.10
C SER A 62 -34.26 7.54 10.80
N LYS A 63 -34.36 6.48 10.01
CA LYS A 63 -35.63 5.81 9.66
C LYS A 63 -35.94 4.61 10.55
N MET A 64 -35.02 4.22 11.46
CA MET A 64 -35.23 3.06 12.33
C MET A 64 -36.19 3.39 13.48
N LEU A 65 -37.06 2.43 13.80
CA LEU A 65 -37.95 2.50 14.96
C LEU A 65 -37.19 2.03 16.20
N TRP A 66 -36.63 2.98 16.95
CA TRP A 66 -35.84 2.67 18.15
C TRP A 66 -36.68 2.17 19.34
N GLN A 67 -38.01 2.30 19.27
CA GLN A 67 -38.92 1.81 20.29
C GLN A 67 -38.75 0.30 20.54
N ASP A 68 -38.47 -0.47 19.49
CA ASP A 68 -38.24 -1.92 19.56
C ASP A 68 -36.96 -2.30 20.31
N VAL A 69 -36.01 -1.36 20.43
CA VAL A 69 -34.77 -1.54 21.22
C VAL A 69 -35.00 -1.09 22.66
N VAL A 70 -35.65 0.05 22.84
CA VAL A 70 -35.85 0.69 24.17
C VAL A 70 -36.90 -0.05 25.01
N SER A 71 -37.87 -0.71 24.38
CA SER A 71 -38.91 -1.48 25.07
C SER A 71 -38.43 -2.81 25.67
N ILE A 72 -37.21 -3.25 25.34
CA ILE A 72 -36.64 -4.50 25.86
C ILE A 72 -36.10 -4.26 27.28
N GLN A 73 -36.62 -4.99 28.26
CA GLN A 73 -36.19 -4.88 29.66
C GLN A 73 -34.78 -5.41 29.90
N ASP A 74 -34.41 -6.52 29.26
CA ASP A 74 -33.08 -7.10 29.41
C ASP A 74 -32.05 -6.27 28.64
N VAL A 75 -31.07 -5.75 29.36
CA VAL A 75 -30.03 -4.86 28.81
C VAL A 75 -29.21 -5.56 27.72
N ASN A 76 -28.89 -6.85 27.92
CA ASN A 76 -28.11 -7.61 26.96
C ASN A 76 -28.88 -7.79 25.64
N SER A 77 -30.16 -8.13 25.74
CA SER A 77 -31.06 -8.28 24.60
C SER A 77 -31.30 -6.95 23.88
N SER A 78 -31.45 -5.86 24.62
CA SER A 78 -31.57 -4.51 24.05
C SER A 78 -30.31 -4.12 23.27
N TYR A 79 -29.13 -4.34 23.86
CA TYR A 79 -27.85 -4.08 23.19
C TYR A 79 -27.65 -4.97 21.96
N ALA A 80 -27.97 -6.26 22.05
CA ALA A 80 -27.87 -7.18 20.92
C ALA A 80 -28.74 -6.69 19.75
N LYS A 81 -29.99 -6.30 20.03
CA LYS A 81 -30.92 -5.78 19.03
C LYS A 81 -30.41 -4.48 18.39
N PHE A 82 -29.91 -3.55 19.21
CA PHE A 82 -29.28 -2.32 18.73
C PHE A 82 -28.10 -2.63 17.78
N ASN A 83 -27.21 -3.52 18.22
CA ASN A 83 -26.02 -3.89 17.47
C ASN A 83 -26.37 -4.59 16.15
N ASP A 84 -27.40 -5.44 16.13
CA ASP A 84 -27.88 -6.10 14.91
C ASP A 84 -28.40 -5.09 13.89
N ILE A 85 -29.20 -4.11 14.34
CA ILE A 85 -29.70 -3.03 13.48
C ILE A 85 -28.52 -2.22 12.92
N LEU A 86 -27.61 -1.79 13.79
CA LEU A 86 -26.45 -0.99 13.40
C LEU A 86 -25.55 -1.75 12.41
N MET A 87 -25.22 -3.00 12.70
CA MET A 87 -24.38 -3.82 11.84
C MET A 87 -25.06 -4.16 10.51
N SER A 88 -26.38 -4.37 10.51
CA SER A 88 -27.16 -4.56 9.28
C SER A 88 -27.05 -3.35 8.35
N ILE A 89 -27.24 -2.14 8.88
CA ILE A 89 -27.11 -0.89 8.11
C ILE A 89 -25.67 -0.68 7.62
N ILE A 90 -24.68 -0.90 8.48
CA ILE A 90 -23.27 -0.80 8.11
C ILE A 90 -22.91 -1.82 7.02
N ASN A 91 -23.41 -3.05 7.10
CA ASN A 91 -23.18 -4.10 6.11
C ASN A 91 -23.85 -3.78 4.77
N LYS A 92 -25.04 -3.19 4.79
CA LYS A 92 -25.77 -2.75 3.61
C LYS A 92 -24.99 -1.70 2.80
N HIS A 93 -24.41 -0.71 3.48
CA HIS A 93 -23.78 0.45 2.82
C HIS A 93 -22.27 0.36 2.67
N SER A 94 -21.58 -0.38 3.55
CA SER A 94 -20.12 -0.50 3.54
C SER A 94 -19.68 -1.94 3.31
N LYS A 95 -19.29 -2.25 2.07
CA LYS A 95 -18.66 -3.53 1.72
C LYS A 95 -17.31 -3.70 2.41
N ARG A 96 -17.04 -4.91 2.89
CA ARG A 96 -15.69 -5.31 3.34
C ARG A 96 -14.80 -5.47 2.12
N ARG A 97 -13.63 -4.82 2.13
CA ARG A 97 -12.58 -5.01 1.13
C ARG A 97 -11.42 -5.76 1.79
N ILE A 98 -11.06 -6.89 1.21
CA ILE A 98 -9.81 -7.56 1.52
C ILE A 98 -8.71 -6.78 0.81
N THR A 99 -7.79 -6.22 1.58
CA THR A 99 -6.60 -5.56 1.03
C THR A 99 -5.37 -6.32 1.50
N THR A 100 -4.43 -6.55 0.59
CA THR A 100 -3.11 -7.05 0.98
C THR A 100 -2.25 -5.84 1.33
N ALA A 101 -1.31 -6.00 2.27
CA ALA A 101 -0.36 -4.93 2.60
C ALA A 101 0.45 -4.43 1.38
N ALA A 102 0.53 -5.24 0.30
CA ALA A 102 1.19 -4.93 -0.96
C ALA A 102 0.42 -3.92 -1.84
N ASP A 103 -0.85 -3.63 -1.55
CA ASP A 103 -1.67 -2.75 -2.40
C ASP A 103 -1.28 -1.26 -2.31
N SER A 104 -0.26 -0.92 -1.53
CA SER A 104 0.39 0.40 -1.58
C SER A 104 1.26 0.61 -2.82
N THR A 105 0.83 0.08 -3.97
CA THR A 105 1.45 0.44 -5.24
C THR A 105 1.40 1.95 -5.38
N LYS A 106 2.56 2.56 -5.57
CA LYS A 106 2.69 3.99 -5.77
C LYS A 106 1.81 4.34 -6.98
N ALA A 107 0.74 5.11 -6.79
CA ALA A 107 -0.27 5.34 -7.84
C ALA A 107 0.31 5.98 -9.11
N TRP A 108 1.46 6.67 -9.00
CA TRP A 108 2.22 7.21 -10.13
C TRP A 108 2.98 6.15 -10.94
N LEU A 109 3.11 4.91 -10.46
CA LEU A 109 3.83 3.84 -11.15
C LEU A 109 2.89 3.10 -12.11
N THR A 110 2.62 3.72 -13.26
CA THR A 110 1.76 3.16 -14.31
C THR A 110 2.39 1.93 -14.97
N PRO A 111 1.61 1.06 -15.62
CA PRO A 111 2.15 -0.06 -16.42
C PRO A 111 3.16 0.39 -17.48
N GLU A 112 2.93 1.56 -18.07
CA GLU A 112 3.82 2.13 -19.08
C GLU A 112 5.17 2.56 -18.48
N ILE A 113 5.18 3.22 -17.32
CA ILE A 113 6.42 3.56 -16.62
C ILE A 113 7.18 2.28 -16.20
N ARG A 114 6.47 1.22 -15.80
CA ARG A 114 7.11 -0.09 -15.51
C ARG A 114 7.77 -0.66 -16.75
N ARG A 115 7.06 -0.67 -17.89
CA ARG A 115 7.60 -1.14 -19.18
C ARG A 115 8.84 -0.34 -19.58
N GLN A 116 8.79 0.98 -19.50
CA GLN A 116 9.94 1.83 -19.82
C GLN A 116 11.11 1.67 -18.86
N THR A 117 10.85 1.35 -17.59
CA THR A 117 11.91 1.00 -16.63
C THR A 117 12.64 -0.28 -17.04
N LEU A 118 11.92 -1.27 -17.60
CA LEU A 118 12.54 -2.47 -18.17
C LEU A 118 13.37 -2.14 -19.42
N ILE A 119 12.85 -1.28 -20.31
CA ILE A 119 13.57 -0.81 -21.50
C ILE A 119 14.85 -0.05 -21.11
N LYS A 120 14.78 0.82 -20.09
CA LYS A 120 15.97 1.51 -19.54
C LYS A 120 17.07 0.51 -19.18
N ARG A 121 16.70 -0.60 -18.55
CA ARG A 121 17.64 -1.66 -18.16
C ARG A 121 18.25 -2.33 -19.38
N GLN A 122 17.45 -2.69 -20.38
CA GLN A 122 17.93 -3.29 -21.62
C GLN A 122 18.87 -2.34 -22.38
N LEU A 123 18.55 -1.05 -22.44
CA LEU A 123 19.41 -0.04 -23.05
C LEU A 123 20.73 0.09 -22.31
N TYR A 124 20.72 0.05 -20.97
CA TYR A 124 21.94 0.05 -20.18
C TYR A 124 22.82 -1.17 -20.49
N GLU A 125 22.25 -2.38 -20.53
CA GLU A 125 22.95 -3.61 -20.91
C GLU A 125 23.52 -3.50 -22.35
N GLY A 126 22.79 -2.83 -23.25
CA GLY A 126 23.26 -2.47 -24.58
C GLY A 126 24.47 -1.52 -24.59
N VAL A 127 24.48 -0.51 -23.70
CA VAL A 127 25.62 0.43 -23.56
C VAL A 127 26.85 -0.30 -23.02
N VAL A 128 26.69 -1.13 -21.99
CA VAL A 128 27.79 -1.90 -21.40
C VAL A 128 28.41 -2.87 -22.41
N SER A 129 27.58 -3.49 -23.26
CA SER A 129 28.03 -4.38 -24.33
C SER A 129 28.52 -3.67 -25.59
N GLY A 130 28.57 -2.32 -25.60
CA GLY A 130 29.00 -1.53 -26.76
C GLY A 130 28.02 -1.50 -27.94
N ARG A 131 26.85 -2.14 -27.82
CA ARG A 131 25.82 -2.23 -28.88
C ARG A 131 24.97 -0.96 -28.99
N ILE A 132 24.91 -0.16 -27.93
CA ILE A 132 24.10 1.07 -27.87
C ILE A 132 24.98 2.25 -27.48
N CYS A 133 24.80 3.37 -28.18
CA CYS A 133 25.49 4.61 -27.85
C CYS A 133 24.98 5.17 -26.50
N LYS A 134 25.91 5.59 -25.64
CA LYS A 134 25.61 6.19 -24.33
C LYS A 134 24.67 7.40 -24.41
N ASN A 135 24.72 8.17 -25.48
CA ASN A 135 23.85 9.33 -25.69
C ASN A 135 22.37 8.93 -25.84
N ILE A 136 22.10 7.81 -26.52
CA ILE A 136 20.73 7.28 -26.69
C ILE A 136 20.16 6.89 -25.33
N TYR A 137 20.96 6.17 -24.53
CA TYR A 137 20.57 5.79 -23.17
C TYR A 137 20.29 7.01 -22.27
N LYS A 138 21.16 8.04 -22.32
CA LYS A 138 20.99 9.26 -21.53
C LYS A 138 19.70 9.99 -21.91
N HIS A 139 19.48 10.17 -23.21
CA HIS A 139 18.25 10.79 -23.72
C HIS A 139 16.99 10.04 -23.27
N PHE A 140 17.00 8.70 -23.36
CA PHE A 140 15.90 7.88 -22.85
C PHE A 140 15.66 8.08 -21.35
N CYS A 141 16.74 8.17 -20.55
CA CYS A 141 16.63 8.41 -19.12
C CYS A 141 15.98 9.76 -18.80
N ASP A 142 16.30 10.80 -19.56
CA ASP A 142 15.72 12.13 -19.38
C ASP A 142 14.22 12.13 -19.72
N ILE A 143 13.82 11.46 -20.81
CA ILE A 143 12.41 11.26 -21.17
C ILE A 143 11.67 10.52 -20.05
N LEU A 144 12.20 9.37 -19.61
CA LEU A 144 11.55 8.57 -18.57
C LEU A 144 11.43 9.35 -17.25
N LYS A 145 12.46 10.13 -16.89
CA LYS A 145 12.43 11.00 -15.71
C LYS A 145 11.28 12.02 -15.80
N ASN A 146 11.11 12.67 -16.95
CA ASN A 146 10.04 13.63 -17.15
C ASN A 146 8.66 12.97 -17.06
N GLN A 147 8.49 11.79 -17.66
CA GLN A 147 7.22 11.05 -17.56
C GLN A 147 6.89 10.62 -16.13
N ILE A 148 7.88 10.19 -15.35
CA ILE A 148 7.70 9.88 -13.92
C ILE A 148 7.27 11.13 -13.15
N ASN A 149 7.89 12.27 -13.42
CA ASN A 149 7.56 13.53 -12.75
C ASN A 149 6.14 13.98 -13.09
N GLU A 150 5.74 13.93 -14.36
CA GLU A 150 4.39 14.27 -14.79
C GLU A 150 3.34 13.32 -14.20
N SER A 151 3.63 12.02 -14.14
CA SER A 151 2.72 11.06 -13.51
C SER A 151 2.55 11.33 -12.01
N LYS A 152 3.63 11.61 -11.28
CA LYS A 152 3.57 12.01 -9.87
C LYS A 152 2.76 13.29 -9.67
N LYS A 153 3.03 14.31 -10.51
CA LYS A 153 2.32 15.59 -10.48
C LYS A 153 0.83 15.36 -10.69
N LYS A 154 0.44 14.61 -11.72
CA LYS A 154 -0.96 14.27 -12.01
C LYS A 154 -1.63 13.59 -10.81
N VAL A 155 -1.03 12.53 -10.26
CA VAL A 155 -1.58 11.83 -9.10
C VAL A 155 -1.80 12.77 -7.90
N HIS A 156 -0.86 13.66 -7.63
CA HIS A 156 -0.99 14.61 -6.52
C HIS A 156 -2.01 15.71 -6.81
N SER A 157 -2.06 16.26 -8.03
CA SER A 157 -3.07 17.22 -8.47
C SER A 157 -4.47 16.62 -8.36
N ASP A 158 -4.68 15.45 -8.94
CA ASP A 158 -5.95 14.72 -8.89
C ASP A 158 -6.37 14.48 -7.42
N TYR A 159 -5.44 14.12 -6.55
CA TYR A 159 -5.73 13.93 -5.12
C TYR A 159 -6.17 15.23 -4.43
N ILE A 160 -5.53 16.36 -4.73
CA ILE A 160 -5.88 17.66 -4.15
C ILE A 160 -7.26 18.11 -4.67
N GLU A 161 -7.48 18.02 -5.98
CA GLU A 161 -8.72 18.46 -6.63
C GLU A 161 -9.94 17.68 -6.15
N ASN A 162 -9.79 16.36 -5.97
CA ASN A 162 -10.86 15.49 -5.48
C ASN A 162 -11.00 15.52 -3.94
N SER A 163 -10.16 16.27 -3.23
CA SER A 163 -10.26 16.38 -1.77
C SER A 163 -11.24 17.48 -1.36
N HIS A 164 -12.07 17.18 -0.35
CA HIS A 164 -12.98 18.18 0.22
C HIS A 164 -12.22 19.36 0.85
N ASN A 165 -11.07 19.11 1.47
CA ASN A 165 -10.21 20.14 2.05
C ASN A 165 -8.85 20.15 1.34
N LYS A 166 -8.72 21.04 0.35
CA LYS A 166 -7.53 21.19 -0.50
C LYS A 166 -6.28 21.51 0.32
N MET A 167 -6.39 22.43 1.28
CA MET A 167 -5.26 22.84 2.14
C MET A 167 -4.71 21.65 2.93
N LYS A 168 -5.58 20.87 3.56
CA LYS A 168 -5.19 19.67 4.33
C LYS A 168 -4.57 18.60 3.41
N ALA A 169 -5.12 18.41 2.21
CA ALA A 169 -4.59 17.46 1.24
C ALA A 169 -3.19 17.86 0.74
N THR A 170 -2.97 19.14 0.42
CA THR A 170 -1.66 19.67 0.04
C THR A 170 -0.63 19.46 1.16
N TRP A 171 -0.96 19.85 2.40
CA TRP A 171 -0.05 19.66 3.54
C TRP A 171 0.26 18.19 3.82
N LYS A 172 -0.71 17.30 3.59
CA LYS A 172 -0.48 15.85 3.68
C LYS A 172 0.55 15.38 2.65
N ILE A 173 0.43 15.80 1.40
CA ILE A 173 1.39 15.47 0.33
C ILE A 173 2.78 16.00 0.68
N VAL A 174 2.90 17.26 1.11
CA VAL A 174 4.18 17.87 1.49
C VAL A 174 4.85 17.08 2.61
N ASN A 175 4.10 16.72 3.66
CA ASN A 175 4.63 15.92 4.77
C ASN A 175 5.07 14.52 4.33
N GLU A 176 4.35 13.90 3.38
CA GLU A 176 4.72 12.60 2.80
C GLU A 176 6.03 12.69 2.01
N ILE A 177 6.19 13.71 1.17
CA ILE A 177 7.40 13.94 0.37
C ILE A 177 8.61 14.26 1.26
N GLN A 178 8.43 15.06 2.31
CA GLN A 178 9.48 15.41 3.26
C GLN A 178 9.86 14.27 4.21
N GLY A 179 9.20 13.11 4.13
CA GLY A 179 9.50 11.96 4.99
C GLY A 179 9.10 12.16 6.45
N ARG A 180 8.28 13.18 6.77
CA ARG A 180 7.72 13.40 8.10
C ARG A 180 6.59 12.40 8.36
N LYS A 181 6.94 11.13 8.51
CA LYS A 181 5.99 10.14 9.03
C LYS A 181 5.69 10.52 10.48
N LYS A 182 4.41 10.60 10.84
CA LYS A 182 4.01 10.61 12.25
C LYS A 182 4.66 9.38 12.88
N GLN A 183 5.53 9.57 13.86
CA GLN A 183 5.80 8.50 14.80
C GLN A 183 4.42 8.06 15.30
N ARG A 184 4.08 6.78 15.11
CA ARG A 184 2.94 6.22 15.84
C ARG A 184 3.37 6.30 17.29
N ASP A 185 2.75 7.20 18.05
CA ASP A 185 2.83 7.13 19.50
C ASP A 185 2.37 5.74 19.91
N SER A 186 3.32 4.89 20.27
CA SER A 186 3.10 3.55 20.81
C SER A 186 2.61 3.60 22.26
N LYS A 187 2.21 4.77 22.76
CA LYS A 187 1.73 4.99 24.12
C LYS A 187 0.20 5.05 24.14
N LEU A 188 -0.46 3.92 23.91
CA LEU A 188 -1.88 3.74 24.24
C LEU A 188 -2.22 2.29 24.63
N ASN A 189 -1.23 1.48 25.00
CA ASN A 189 -1.42 0.12 25.53
C ASN A 189 -1.12 -0.02 27.03
N ASP A 190 -0.77 1.05 27.74
CA ASP A 190 -0.40 1.01 29.16
C ASP A 190 -1.55 1.38 30.13
N PHE A 191 -2.79 1.46 29.65
CA PHE A 191 -3.96 1.67 30.50
C PHE A 191 -5.04 0.65 30.15
N ILE A 192 -4.82 -0.60 30.57
CA ILE A 192 -5.80 -1.58 31.04
C ILE A 192 -4.97 -2.81 31.42
N ASN A 193 -4.64 -2.92 32.71
CA ASN A 193 -4.43 -4.14 33.47
C ASN A 193 -4.61 -3.78 34.94
#